data_AF-A0A6N9CAH8-F1
#
_entry.id   AF-A0A6N9CAH8-F1
#
_cell.length_a   1.000
_cell.length_b   1.000
_cell.length_c   1.000
_cell.angle_alpha   90.00
_cell.angle_beta   90.00
_cell.angle_gamma   90.00
#
_symmetry.space_group_name_H-M   'P 1'
#
loop_
_entity.id
_entity.type
_entity.pdbx_description
1 polymer ?
#
loop_
_entity_poly.entity_id
_entity_poly.type
_entity_poly.pdbx_seq_one_letter_code
_entity_poly.pdbx_strand_id
1 'polypeptide(L)'
;MTTSIKALELSRRLFEQRGRPLLQQLDLLNVCAVGCFGGTSQNANLDDDWSRDHMWGPYLTFVLRGEAYNEHASALEKAIA
;
A
#
# COMPACT_ATOMS: atom_id res chain seq x y z
N MET A 1 3.34 28.80 -1.58
CA MET A 1 2.61 27.56 -1.23
C MET A 1 3.64 26.45 -1.16
N THR A 2 3.93 25.94 0.04
CA THR A 2 4.71 24.71 0.17
C THR A 2 3.87 23.58 -0.41
N THR A 3 4.29 22.98 -1.52
CA THR A 3 3.64 21.78 -2.07
C THR A 3 3.78 20.66 -1.04
N SER A 4 2.74 20.45 -0.25
CA SER A 4 2.64 19.31 0.66
C SER A 4 2.79 18.01 -0.15
N ILE A 5 3.50 17.03 0.40
CA ILE A 5 3.68 15.72 -0.24
C ILE A 5 2.31 15.03 -0.26
N LYS A 6 1.85 14.59 -1.45
CA LYS A 6 0.62 13.82 -1.61
C LYS A 6 0.74 12.45 -0.94
N ALA A 7 -0.34 11.94 -0.34
CA ALA A 7 -0.39 10.63 0.30
C ALA A 7 -0.10 9.49 -0.68
N LEU A 8 -0.43 9.63 -1.97
CA LEU A 8 -0.03 8.65 -2.99
C LEU A 8 1.50 8.52 -3.10
N GLU A 9 2.23 9.65 -3.03
CA GLU A 9 3.70 9.62 -3.03
C GLU A 9 4.23 9.03 -1.72
N LEU A 10 3.57 9.26 -0.59
CA LEU A 10 3.91 8.59 0.67
C LEU A 10 3.69 7.07 0.57
N SER A 11 2.59 6.62 -0.03
CA SER A 11 2.28 5.21 -0.26
C SER A 11 3.31 4.55 -1.19
N ARG A 12 3.74 5.25 -2.25
CA ARG A 12 4.82 4.79 -3.14
C ARG A 12 6.13 4.62 -2.37
N ARG A 13 6.50 5.58 -1.52
CA ARG A 13 7.69 5.48 -0.66
C ARG A 13 7.58 4.32 0.32
N LEU A 14 6.42 4.13 0.93
CA LEU A 14 6.15 2.99 1.82
C LEU A 14 6.34 1.66 1.09
N PHE A 15 5.87 1.55 -0.16
CA PHE A 15 6.11 0.35 -0.96
C PHE A 15 7.60 0.11 -1.21
N GLU A 16 8.34 1.11 -1.71
CA GLU A 16 9.77 0.92 -2.02
C GLU A 16 10.61 0.60 -0.77
N GLN A 17 10.29 1.22 0.37
CA GLN A 17 11.06 1.06 1.60
C GLN A 17 10.70 -0.20 2.40
N ARG A 18 9.44 -0.64 2.36
CA ARG A 18 8.93 -1.72 3.22
C ARG A 18 8.25 -2.81 2.41
N GLY A 19 7.29 -2.45 1.55
CA GLY A 19 6.47 -3.41 0.81
C GLY A 19 7.29 -4.31 -0.13
N ARG A 20 8.13 -3.72 -0.97
CA ARG A 20 8.97 -4.45 -1.93
C ARG A 20 10.00 -5.36 -1.25
N PRO A 21 10.78 -4.90 -0.26
CA PRO A 21 11.68 -5.78 0.49
C PRO A 21 10.95 -6.95 1.17
N LEU A 22 9.77 -6.68 1.75
CA LEU A 22 8.96 -7.69 2.42
C LEU A 22 8.46 -8.76 1.43
N LEU A 23 7.92 -8.35 0.27
CA LEU A 23 7.53 -9.28 -0.76
C LEU A 23 8.71 -10.06 -1.33
N GLN A 24 9.90 -9.46 -1.38
CA GLN A 24 11.10 -10.16 -1.83
C GLN A 24 11.55 -11.23 -0.83
N GLN A 25 11.52 -10.91 0.47
CA GLN A 25 11.88 -11.85 1.54
C GLN A 25 10.92 -13.05 1.60
N LEU A 26 9.65 -12.84 1.26
CA LEU A 26 8.62 -13.89 1.26
C LEU A 26 8.46 -14.61 -0.09
N ASP A 27 9.28 -14.26 -1.09
CA ASP A 27 9.17 -14.77 -2.48
C ASP A 27 7.79 -14.53 -3.14
N LEU A 28 7.19 -13.37 -2.84
CA LEU A 28 5.85 -12.99 -3.30
C LEU A 28 5.84 -11.94 -4.42
N LEU A 29 6.99 -11.39 -4.82
CA LEU A 29 7.06 -10.28 -5.77
C LEU A 29 6.35 -10.53 -7.11
N ASN A 30 6.36 -11.77 -7.61
CA ASN A 30 5.78 -12.12 -8.90
C ASN A 30 4.31 -12.60 -8.80
N VAL A 31 3.79 -12.80 -7.58
CA VAL A 31 2.45 -13.38 -7.34
C VAL A 31 1.54 -12.46 -6.52
N CYS A 32 2.08 -11.37 -5.99
CA CYS A 32 1.34 -10.37 -5.24
C CYS A 32 1.27 -9.04 -6.00
N ALA A 33 0.05 -8.56 -6.25
CA ALA A 33 -0.15 -7.18 -6.67
C ALA A 33 -0.29 -6.28 -5.44
N VAL A 34 0.25 -5.06 -5.52
CA VAL A 34 0.13 -4.06 -4.45
C VAL A 34 -0.45 -2.78 -5.00
N GLY A 35 -1.40 -2.20 -4.29
CA GLY A 35 -2.05 -0.97 -4.70
C GLY A 35 -2.75 -0.26 -3.57
N CYS A 36 -3.26 0.93 -3.89
CA CYS A 36 -4.15 1.69 -3.03
C CYS A 36 -5.57 1.54 -3.58
N PHE A 37 -6.48 0.95 -2.81
CA PHE A 37 -7.87 0.75 -3.20
C PHE A 37 -8.83 1.49 -2.26
N GLY A 38 -10.09 1.63 -2.68
CA GLY A 38 -11.15 2.28 -1.92
C GLY A 38 -11.38 3.74 -2.31
N GLY A 39 -12.37 4.36 -1.67
CA GLY A 39 -12.78 5.75 -1.90
C GLY A 39 -11.99 6.75 -1.06
N THR A 40 -10.67 6.81 -1.23
CA THR A 40 -9.80 7.77 -0.54
C THR A 40 -9.51 8.98 -1.43
N SER A 41 -9.26 10.15 -0.82
CA SER A 41 -8.95 11.38 -1.56
C SER A 41 -7.71 11.22 -2.45
N GLN A 42 -6.70 10.46 -2.01
CA GLN A 42 -5.54 10.14 -2.83
C GLN A 42 -5.88 9.34 -4.10
N ASN A 43 -6.83 8.40 -4.03
CA ASN A 43 -7.22 7.58 -5.18
C ASN A 43 -8.01 8.40 -6.20
N ALA A 44 -8.72 9.43 -5.73
CA ALA A 44 -9.40 10.41 -6.58
C ALA A 44 -8.49 11.57 -7.03
N ASN A 45 -7.22 11.60 -6.59
CA ASN A 45 -6.28 12.72 -6.79
C ASN A 45 -6.81 14.08 -6.27
N LEU A 46 -7.60 14.03 -5.20
CA LEU A 46 -8.19 15.17 -4.48
C LEU A 46 -7.49 15.42 -3.13
N ASP A 47 -6.26 14.94 -2.99
CA ASP A 47 -5.50 15.03 -1.76
C ASP A 47 -4.85 16.42 -1.61
N ASP A 48 -5.60 17.32 -0.96
CA ASP A 48 -5.21 18.69 -0.64
C ASP A 48 -5.16 18.93 0.88
N ASP A 49 -4.99 20.17 1.31
CA ASP A 49 -4.89 20.50 2.73
C ASP A 49 -6.23 20.34 3.49
N TRP A 50 -7.36 20.28 2.77
CA TRP A 50 -8.70 20.20 3.35
C TRP A 50 -9.25 18.77 3.37
N SER A 51 -8.87 17.94 2.39
CA SER A 51 -9.39 16.58 2.17
C SER A 51 -8.58 15.48 2.87
N ARG A 52 -8.03 15.79 4.06
CA ARG A 52 -7.20 14.87 4.85
C ARG A 52 -7.97 14.06 5.90
N ASP A 53 -9.26 14.29 6.03
CA ASP A 53 -10.16 13.63 6.98
C ASP A 53 -10.71 12.29 6.46
N HIS A 54 -10.53 11.97 5.17
CA HIS A 54 -10.98 10.72 4.54
C HIS A 54 -9.82 9.73 4.29
N MET A 55 -9.33 9.08 5.34
CA MET A 55 -8.27 8.03 5.26
C MET A 55 -6.97 8.56 4.64
N TRP A 56 -6.51 9.71 5.11
CA TRP A 56 -5.26 10.32 4.68
C TRP A 56 -4.04 9.65 5.30
N GLY A 57 -3.00 9.46 4.49
CA GLY A 57 -1.73 8.87 4.90
C GLY A 57 -1.31 7.69 4.02
N PRO A 58 -0.06 7.22 4.15
CA PRO A 58 0.43 6.11 3.36
C PRO A 58 -0.25 4.80 3.73
N TYR A 59 -0.67 4.03 2.73
CA TYR A 59 -1.14 2.66 2.95
C TYR A 59 -0.86 1.79 1.73
N LEU A 60 -0.85 0.47 1.98
CA LEU A 60 -0.71 -0.55 0.94
C LEU A 60 -1.80 -1.60 1.14
N THR A 61 -2.37 -2.06 0.04
CA THR A 61 -3.20 -3.26 0.00
C THR A 61 -2.47 -4.30 -0.84
N PHE A 62 -2.21 -5.45 -0.23
CA PHE A 62 -1.62 -6.60 -0.89
C PHE A 62 -2.74 -7.51 -1.42
N VAL A 63 -2.64 -7.90 -2.68
CA VAL A 63 -3.62 -8.74 -3.36
C VAL A 63 -2.91 -10.00 -3.85
N LEU A 64 -3.32 -11.13 -3.30
CA LEU A 64 -2.86 -12.46 -3.69
C LEU A 64 -3.97 -13.19 -4.43
N ARG A 65 -3.59 -14.05 -5.39
CA ARG A 65 -4.53 -15.02 -5.98
C ARG A 65 -4.93 -16.05 -4.91
N GLY A 66 -6.11 -16.67 -5.05
CA GLY A 66 -6.67 -17.55 -4.01
C GLY A 66 -5.72 -18.65 -3.51
N GLU A 67 -4.99 -19.31 -4.42
CA GLU A 67 -3.99 -20.33 -4.06
C GLU A 67 -2.85 -19.74 -3.22
N ALA A 68 -2.23 -18.64 -3.69
CA ALA A 68 -1.17 -17.94 -2.97
C ALA A 68 -1.66 -17.29 -1.66
N TYR A 69 -2.93 -16.89 -1.59
CA TYR A 69 -3.51 -16.37 -0.35
C TYR A 69 -3.55 -17.47 0.72
N ASN A 70 -4.07 -18.65 0.38
CA ASN A 70 -4.16 -19.77 1.32
C ASN A 70 -2.79 -20.20 1.85
N GLU A 71 -1.77 -20.11 1.01
CA GLU A 71 -0.40 -20.51 1.36
C GLU A 71 0.37 -19.44 2.13
N HIS A 72 0.21 -18.16 1.78
CA HIS A 72 1.11 -17.10 2.22
C HIS A 72 0.48 -16.00 3.08
N ALA A 73 -0.86 -15.90 3.16
CA ALA A 73 -1.52 -14.79 3.86
C ALA A 73 -1.05 -14.67 5.33
N SER A 74 -0.94 -15.78 6.06
CA SER A 74 -0.49 -15.73 7.46
C SER A 74 0.96 -15.26 7.62
N ALA A 75 1.85 -15.63 6.70
CA ALA A 75 3.23 -15.17 6.73
C ALA A 75 3.32 -13.67 6.42
N LEU A 76 2.55 -13.21 5.43
CA LEU A 76 2.44 -11.80 5.08
C LEU A 76 1.85 -10.97 6.22
N GLU A 77 0.76 -11.42 6.84
CA GLU A 77 0.12 -10.77 8.00
C GLU A 77 1.07 -10.62 9.19
N LYS A 78 1.86 -11.65 9.50
CA LYS A 78 2.85 -11.60 10.57
C LYS A 78 4.01 -10.66 10.25
N ALA A 79 4.39 -10.54 8.98
CA ALA A 79 5.50 -9.70 8.55
C ALA A 79 5.14 -8.21 8.51
N ILE A 80 3.85 -7.87 8.38
CA ILE A 80 3.37 -6.47 8.37
C ILE A 80 2.98 -5.94 9.76
N ALA A 81 2.76 -6.81 10.75
CA ALA A 81 2.49 -6.46 12.15
C ALA A 81 3.73 -5.83 12.84
#